data_AF-A0A2D4NFJ5-F1
#
_entry.id   AF-A0A2D4NFJ5-F1
#
_cell.length_a   1.000
_cell.length_b   1.000
_cell.length_c   1.000
_cell.angle_alpha   90.00
_cell.angle_beta   90.00
_cell.angle_gamma   90.00
#
_symmetry.space_group_name_H-M   'P 1'
#
loop_
_entity.id
_entity.type
_entity.pdbx_description
1 polymer ?
#
loop_
_entity_poly.entity_id
_entity_poly.type
_entity_poly.pdbx_seq_one_letter_code
_entity_poly.pdbx_strand_id
1 'polypeptide(L)'
;GRGRALLGNQRKRRKSMTPDPKDKQTCDIRLRVRAEYCQHETALEGNVFSNKQEPLERQFERFSQANTILKSRDLGSIICDIKFSELTYLDAFWRDYINGSLLEALKGVFITDSLKQAVGHEAIKLLVNVDEEDY
;
A
#
# COMPACT_ATOMS: atom_id res chain seq x y z
N GLY A 1 -47.44 -43.17 40.91
CA GLY A 1 -46.16 -43.39 41.61
C GLY A 1 -45.24 -44.24 40.76
N ARG A 2 -43.95 -43.90 40.75
CA ARG A 2 -42.77 -44.56 40.13
C ARG A 2 -42.65 -44.55 38.59
N GLY A 3 -41.55 -43.94 38.13
CA GLY A 3 -40.96 -44.06 36.79
C GLY A 3 -39.64 -43.26 36.75
N ARG A 4 -38.55 -43.86 36.27
CA ARG A 4 -37.13 -43.52 36.56
C ARG A 4 -36.37 -43.22 35.25
N ALA A 5 -35.35 -42.33 35.32
CA ALA A 5 -34.23 -42.10 34.36
C ALA A 5 -34.59 -41.48 32.98
N LEU A 6 -33.79 -40.64 32.32
CA LEU A 6 -32.33 -40.62 32.09
C LEU A 6 -31.78 -39.19 31.91
N LEU A 7 -30.54 -39.00 32.36
CA LEU A 7 -29.66 -37.85 32.08
C LEU A 7 -29.22 -37.88 30.59
N GLY A 8 -29.31 -36.73 29.92
CA GLY A 8 -28.95 -36.56 28.50
C GLY A 8 -28.07 -35.33 28.29
N ASN A 9 -26.78 -35.58 28.39
CA ASN A 9 -25.63 -34.68 28.26
C ASN A 9 -25.48 -34.14 26.82
N GLN A 10 -25.39 -32.82 26.57
CA GLN A 10 -24.66 -32.26 25.42
C GLN A 10 -24.10 -30.85 25.72
N ARG A 11 -22.96 -30.82 26.42
CA ARG A 11 -21.98 -29.73 26.29
C ARG A 11 -21.52 -29.70 24.84
N LYS A 12 -21.97 -28.69 24.08
CA LYS A 12 -21.51 -28.38 22.72
C LYS A 12 -19.99 -28.19 22.77
N ARG A 13 -19.24 -29.23 22.37
CA ARG A 13 -17.79 -29.18 22.16
C ARG A 13 -17.53 -28.01 21.22
N ARG A 14 -16.76 -27.01 21.68
CA ARG A 14 -16.07 -26.08 20.79
C ARG A 14 -15.24 -26.95 19.84
N LYS A 15 -15.65 -27.03 18.56
CA LYS A 15 -14.82 -27.63 17.52
C LYS A 15 -13.53 -26.81 17.47
N SER A 16 -12.43 -27.43 17.82
CA SER A 16 -11.10 -26.98 17.43
C SER A 16 -11.09 -26.91 15.90
N MET A 17 -10.91 -25.71 15.34
CA MET A 17 -10.52 -25.55 13.93
C MET A 17 -9.08 -26.02 13.82
N THR A 18 -8.89 -27.33 13.70
CA THR A 18 -7.67 -27.87 13.10
C THR A 18 -7.84 -27.70 11.60
N PRO A 19 -7.00 -26.92 10.91
CA PRO A 19 -7.06 -26.83 9.45
C PRO A 19 -6.93 -28.24 8.85
N ASP A 20 -7.70 -28.53 7.80
CA ASP A 20 -7.63 -29.81 7.09
C ASP A 20 -6.21 -29.94 6.51
N PRO A 21 -5.52 -31.10 6.64
CA PRO A 21 -4.15 -31.28 6.15
C PRO A 21 -3.97 -31.10 4.62
N LYS A 22 -5.02 -30.69 3.90
CA LYS A 22 -5.03 -30.37 2.47
C LYS A 22 -5.01 -28.86 2.16
N ASP A 23 -5.18 -27.99 3.16
CA ASP A 23 -5.05 -26.55 2.96
C ASP A 23 -3.56 -26.19 2.94
N LYS A 24 -2.99 -26.03 1.74
CA LYS A 24 -1.65 -25.45 1.59
C LYS A 24 -1.70 -24.05 2.20
N GLN A 25 -0.98 -23.86 3.30
CA GLN A 25 -0.82 -22.55 3.91
C GLN A 25 -0.08 -21.64 2.93
N THR A 26 -0.67 -20.48 2.63
CA THR A 26 -0.04 -19.46 1.79
C THR A 26 0.18 -18.18 2.59
N CYS A 27 1.20 -17.43 2.23
CA CYS A 27 1.45 -16.10 2.76
C CYS A 27 1.12 -15.08 1.68
N ASP A 28 0.18 -14.19 1.98
CA ASP A 28 -0.26 -13.15 1.07
C ASP A 28 0.48 -11.85 1.42
N ILE A 29 1.05 -11.19 0.41
CA ILE A 29 1.77 -9.92 0.51
C ILE A 29 1.17 -8.95 -0.47
N ARG A 30 0.87 -7.74 -0.01
CA ARG A 30 0.41 -6.65 -0.84
C ARG A 30 1.54 -5.64 -1.03
N LEU A 31 2.15 -5.63 -2.21
CA LEU A 31 3.25 -4.73 -2.55
C LEU A 31 2.74 -3.53 -3.31
N ARG A 32 2.99 -2.33 -2.79
CA ARG A 32 2.68 -1.06 -3.44
C ARG A 32 3.96 -0.45 -4.01
N VAL A 33 3.93 -0.10 -5.28
CA VAL A 33 5.01 0.60 -5.98
C VAL A 33 4.48 1.94 -6.48
N ARG A 34 5.13 3.04 -6.10
CA ARG A 34 4.71 4.41 -6.43
C ARG A 34 5.87 5.23 -6.97
N ALA A 35 5.62 6.01 -8.02
CA ALA A 35 6.53 7.05 -8.47
C ALA A 35 6.14 8.40 -7.87
N GLU A 36 7.11 9.20 -7.45
CA GLU A 36 6.88 10.55 -6.91
C GLU A 36 7.87 11.54 -7.50
N TYR A 37 7.41 12.76 -7.78
CA TYR A 37 8.30 13.87 -8.11
C TYR A 37 9.22 14.21 -6.93
N CYS A 38 10.49 14.51 -7.17
CA CYS A 38 11.39 14.90 -6.10
C CYS A 38 11.16 16.36 -5.63
N GLN A 39 10.65 17.21 -6.51
CA GLN A 39 10.62 18.65 -6.30
C GLN A 39 9.17 19.15 -6.15
N HIS A 40 8.64 19.08 -4.94
CA HIS A 40 7.28 19.53 -4.65
C HIS A 40 7.22 21.04 -4.37
N GLU A 41 8.22 21.57 -3.67
CA GLU A 41 8.31 22.98 -3.27
C GLU A 41 8.35 23.92 -4.48
N THR A 42 9.20 23.63 -5.46
CA THR A 42 9.32 24.41 -6.71
C THR A 42 8.03 24.45 -7.53
N ALA A 43 7.18 23.43 -7.44
CA ALA A 43 5.88 23.44 -8.09
C ALA A 43 4.83 24.27 -7.35
N LEU A 44 4.99 24.49 -6.05
CA LEU A 44 4.10 25.33 -5.25
C LEU A 44 4.53 26.79 -5.28
N GLU A 45 5.84 27.04 -5.27
CA GLU A 45 6.43 28.37 -5.37
C GLU A 45 5.93 29.09 -6.63
N GLY A 46 5.43 30.31 -6.46
CA GLY A 46 4.88 31.13 -7.56
C GLY A 46 3.52 30.69 -8.09
N ASN A 47 3.06 29.46 -7.82
CA ASN A 47 1.77 28.94 -8.29
C ASN A 47 0.65 29.01 -7.25
N VAL A 48 0.99 29.23 -5.98
CA VAL A 48 0.02 29.40 -4.89
C VAL A 48 -0.07 30.86 -4.48
N PHE A 49 -1.21 31.49 -4.73
CA PHE A 49 -1.44 32.89 -4.42
C PHE A 49 -2.92 33.18 -4.09
N SER A 50 -3.15 34.11 -3.16
CA SER A 50 -4.49 34.58 -2.83
C SER A 50 -4.49 36.06 -2.52
N ASN A 51 -5.45 36.78 -3.11
CA ASN A 51 -5.70 38.21 -2.91
C ASN A 51 -6.87 38.48 -1.94
N LYS A 52 -7.44 37.43 -1.32
CA LYS A 52 -8.50 37.56 -0.32
C LYS A 52 -8.02 38.41 0.86
N GLN A 53 -8.86 39.36 1.27
CA GLN A 53 -8.58 40.23 2.41
C GLN A 53 -8.75 39.50 3.74
N GLU A 54 -9.77 38.65 3.83
CA GLU A 54 -10.10 37.90 5.04
C GLU A 54 -9.04 36.79 5.27
N PRO A 55 -8.39 36.75 6.45
CA PRO A 55 -7.26 35.86 6.68
C PRO A 55 -7.58 34.37 6.52
N LEU A 56 -8.76 33.92 6.96
CA LEU A 56 -9.12 32.49 6.87
C LEU A 56 -9.42 32.09 5.43
N GLU A 57 -10.27 32.83 4.72
CA GLU A 57 -10.52 32.63 3.29
C GLU A 57 -9.22 32.59 2.47
N ARG A 58 -8.28 33.48 2.77
CA ARG A 58 -6.97 33.52 2.11
C ARG A 58 -6.17 32.23 2.31
N GLN A 59 -6.20 31.66 3.53
CA GLN A 59 -5.51 30.39 3.79
C GLN A 59 -6.22 29.21 3.14
N PHE A 60 -7.56 29.18 3.18
CA PHE A 60 -8.34 28.13 2.52
C PHE A 60 -8.11 28.11 1.01
N GLU A 61 -8.06 29.28 0.37
CA GLU A 61 -7.79 29.38 -1.06
C GLU A 61 -6.38 28.88 -1.41
N ARG A 62 -5.35 29.32 -0.67
CA ARG A 62 -3.97 28.85 -0.87
C ARG A 62 -3.85 27.34 -0.66
N PHE A 63 -4.49 26.81 0.38
CA PHE A 63 -4.51 25.38 0.64
C PHE A 63 -5.18 24.60 -0.49
N SER A 64 -6.33 25.08 -0.98
CA SER A 64 -7.05 24.46 -2.10
C SER A 64 -6.21 24.42 -3.38
N GLN A 65 -5.54 25.54 -3.70
CA GLN A 65 -4.62 25.63 -4.84
C GLN A 65 -3.45 24.66 -4.71
N ALA A 66 -2.75 24.68 -3.57
CA ALA A 66 -1.65 23.78 -3.29
C ALA A 66 -2.06 22.31 -3.41
N ASN A 67 -3.21 21.94 -2.82
CA ASN A 67 -3.74 20.59 -2.91
C ASN A 67 -4.09 20.18 -4.34
N THR A 68 -4.64 21.10 -5.14
CA THR A 68 -4.94 20.85 -6.56
C THR A 68 -3.65 20.60 -7.35
N ILE A 69 -2.62 21.42 -7.12
CA ILE A 69 -1.30 21.25 -7.75
C ILE A 69 -0.73 19.89 -7.36
N LEU A 70 -0.62 19.57 -6.06
CA LEU A 70 -0.05 18.31 -5.59
C LEU A 70 -0.80 17.09 -6.10
N LYS A 71 -2.14 17.13 -6.18
CA LYS A 71 -2.95 16.04 -6.74
C LYS A 71 -2.72 15.84 -8.23
N SER A 72 -2.55 16.92 -8.99
CA SER A 72 -2.27 16.82 -10.44
C SER A 72 -0.91 16.20 -10.75
N ARG A 73 -0.02 16.18 -9.74
CA ARG A 73 1.33 15.61 -9.83
C ARG A 73 1.43 14.19 -9.26
N ASP A 74 0.30 13.53 -9.03
CA ASP A 74 0.30 12.12 -8.68
C ASP A 74 0.59 11.26 -9.92
N LEU A 75 1.68 10.50 -9.89
CA LEU A 75 2.06 9.59 -10.97
C LEU A 75 1.38 8.22 -10.84
N GLY A 76 0.53 8.07 -9.82
CA GLY A 76 -0.19 6.84 -9.53
C GLY A 76 0.68 5.81 -8.81
N SER A 77 0.03 4.71 -8.43
CA SER A 77 0.66 3.55 -7.81
C SER A 77 0.15 2.27 -8.45
N ILE A 78 0.99 1.25 -8.41
CA ILE A 78 0.64 -0.12 -8.78
C ILE A 78 0.63 -0.93 -7.49
N ILE A 79 -0.42 -1.72 -7.32
CA ILE A 79 -0.58 -2.63 -6.21
C ILE A 79 -0.51 -4.04 -6.77
N CYS A 80 0.37 -4.84 -6.20
CA CYS A 80 0.58 -6.23 -6.54
C CYS A 80 0.21 -7.09 -5.34
N ASP A 81 -0.84 -7.89 -5.46
CA ASP A 81 -1.17 -8.93 -4.48
C ASP A 81 -0.40 -10.21 -4.87
N ILE A 82 0.53 -10.61 -4.02
CA ILE A 82 1.47 -11.71 -4.22
C ILE A 82 1.15 -12.82 -3.22
N LYS A 83 0.95 -14.04 -3.72
CA LYS A 83 0.66 -15.22 -2.89
C LYS A 83 1.83 -16.21 -2.92
N PHE A 84 2.50 -16.36 -1.78
CA PHE A 84 3.60 -17.31 -1.62
C PHE A 84 3.06 -18.66 -1.12
N SER A 85 3.35 -19.72 -1.86
CA SER A 85 3.04 -21.11 -1.46
C SER A 85 4.21 -21.82 -0.78
N GLU A 86 5.41 -21.24 -0.82
CA GLU A 86 6.63 -21.79 -0.23
C GLU A 86 7.36 -20.70 0.56
N LEU A 87 7.81 -21.05 1.77
CA LEU A 87 8.52 -20.14 2.66
C LEU A 87 9.86 -19.66 2.10
N THR A 88 10.53 -20.49 1.30
CA THR A 88 11.82 -20.15 0.66
C THR A 88 11.70 -18.93 -0.25
N TYR A 89 10.61 -18.81 -1.01
CA TYR A 89 10.37 -17.64 -1.88
C TYR A 89 9.97 -16.41 -1.07
N LEU A 90 9.21 -16.59 0.01
CA LEU A 90 8.87 -15.51 0.94
C LEU A 90 10.13 -14.94 1.61
N ASP A 91 11.05 -15.79 2.06
CA ASP A 91 12.31 -15.40 2.68
C ASP A 91 13.22 -14.64 1.71
N ALA A 92 13.30 -15.11 0.46
CA ALA A 92 14.05 -14.42 -0.60
C ALA A 92 13.44 -13.03 -0.89
N PHE A 93 12.12 -12.95 -1.00
CA PHE A 93 11.40 -11.69 -1.18
C PHE A 93 11.71 -10.70 -0.06
N TRP A 94 11.58 -11.10 1.21
CA TRP A 94 11.85 -10.22 2.34
C TRP A 94 13.30 -9.75 2.40
N ARG A 95 14.24 -10.64 2.08
CA ARG A 95 15.66 -10.27 2.01
C ARG A 95 15.91 -9.20 0.95
N ASP A 96 15.32 -9.35 -0.24
CA ASP A 96 15.47 -8.38 -1.32
C ASP A 96 14.75 -7.07 -1.05
N TYR A 97 13.59 -7.12 -0.37
CA TYR A 97 12.87 -5.94 0.09
C TYR A 97 13.67 -5.14 1.12
N ILE A 98 14.14 -5.79 2.19
CA ILE A 98 14.88 -5.15 3.29
C ILE A 98 16.21 -4.57 2.81
N ASN A 99 16.92 -5.30 1.95
CA ASN A 99 18.23 -4.86 1.45
C ASN A 99 18.13 -3.86 0.27
N GLY A 100 16.91 -3.54 -0.19
CA GLY A 100 16.67 -2.60 -1.30
C GLY A 100 16.91 -3.18 -2.70
N SER A 101 17.37 -4.43 -2.82
CA SER A 101 17.55 -5.11 -4.12
C SER A 101 16.26 -5.13 -4.95
N LEU A 102 15.11 -5.33 -4.29
CA LEU A 102 13.80 -5.32 -4.94
C LEU A 102 13.51 -3.96 -5.59
N LEU A 103 13.78 -2.86 -4.89
CA LEU A 103 13.59 -1.51 -5.42
C LEU A 103 14.46 -1.28 -6.65
N GLU A 104 15.73 -1.65 -6.60
CA GLU A 104 16.65 -1.48 -7.74
C GLU A 104 16.20 -2.27 -8.97
N ALA A 105 15.77 -3.51 -8.78
CA ALA A 105 15.21 -4.32 -9.86
C ALA A 105 13.94 -3.68 -10.46
N LEU A 106 13.06 -3.15 -9.60
CA LEU A 106 11.80 -2.54 -10.03
C LEU A 106 12.01 -1.21 -10.77
N LYS A 107 13.06 -0.44 -10.48
CA LYS A 107 13.35 0.80 -11.24
C LYS A 107 13.48 0.54 -12.74
N GLY A 108 14.15 -0.55 -13.14
CA GLY A 108 14.33 -0.92 -14.55
C GLY A 108 13.04 -1.32 -15.26
N VAL A 109 12.02 -1.75 -14.50
CA VAL A 109 10.71 -2.16 -15.02
C VAL A 109 9.71 -1.00 -15.01
N PHE A 110 9.71 -0.21 -13.93
CA PHE A 110 8.72 0.83 -13.69
C PHE A 110 9.08 2.18 -14.32
N ILE A 111 10.36 2.54 -14.39
CA ILE A 111 10.80 3.81 -14.98
C ILE A 111 10.97 3.61 -16.50
N THR A 112 9.83 3.51 -17.18
CA THR A 112 9.73 3.37 -18.63
C THR A 112 10.04 4.67 -19.35
N ASP A 113 10.35 4.60 -20.64
CA ASP A 113 10.56 5.80 -21.46
C ASP A 113 9.28 6.64 -21.60
N SER A 114 8.10 6.00 -21.58
CA SER A 114 6.81 6.70 -21.55
C SER A 114 6.63 7.51 -20.26
N LEU A 115 7.01 6.95 -19.10
CA LEU A 115 6.97 7.69 -17.84
C LEU A 115 7.96 8.85 -17.86
N LYS A 116 9.19 8.62 -18.30
CA LYS A 116 10.21 9.68 -18.46
C LYS A 116 9.72 10.81 -19.38
N GLN A 117 9.06 10.48 -20.48
CA GLN A 117 8.50 11.48 -21.39
C GLN A 117 7.36 12.28 -20.74
N ALA A 118 6.50 11.63 -19.96
CA ALA A 118 5.41 12.29 -19.26
C ALA A 118 5.89 13.25 -18.15
N VAL A 119 6.95 12.90 -17.43
CA VAL A 119 7.53 13.74 -16.35
C VAL A 119 8.55 14.76 -16.87
N GLY A 120 8.98 14.63 -18.13
CA GLY A 120 9.91 15.54 -18.78
C GLY A 120 11.29 15.54 -18.11
N HIS A 121 11.74 16.72 -17.69
CA HIS A 121 13.05 16.91 -17.05
C HIS A 121 13.02 16.78 -15.53
N GLU A 122 11.85 16.54 -14.94
CA GLU A 122 11.72 16.50 -13.50
C GLU A 122 12.23 15.17 -12.93
N ALA A 123 13.04 15.27 -11.88
CA ALA A 123 13.52 14.11 -11.18
C ALA A 123 12.36 13.41 -10.45
N ILE A 124 12.28 12.09 -10.60
CA ILE A 124 11.34 11.23 -9.89
C ILE A 124 12.09 10.19 -9.06
N LYS A 125 11.45 9.72 -7.99
CA LYS A 125 11.90 8.58 -7.18
C LYS A 125 10.83 7.50 -7.19
N LEU A 126 11.27 6.25 -7.07
CA LEU A 126 10.38 5.11 -6.89
C LEU A 126 10.36 4.72 -5.41
N LEU A 127 9.16 4.48 -4.87
CA LEU A 127 8.92 3.99 -3.54
C LEU A 127 8.28 2.61 -3.63
N VAL A 128 8.71 1.71 -2.75
CA VAL A 128 8.21 0.34 -2.67
C VAL A 128 7.87 0.07 -1.21
N ASN A 129 6.63 -0.30 -0.95
CA ASN A 129 6.10 -0.53 0.39
C ASN A 129 5.29 -1.83 0.39
N VAL A 130 5.48 -2.67 1.41
CA VAL A 130 4.52 -3.73 1.71
C VAL A 130 3.44 -3.13 2.60
N ASP A 131 2.18 -3.23 2.18
CA ASP A 131 1.04 -2.76 2.96
C ASP A 131 0.92 -3.64 4.22
N GLU A 132 0.95 -3.02 5.40
CA GLU A 132 0.58 -3.66 6.66
C GLU A 132 -0.96 -3.70 6.72
N GLU A 133 -1.59 -4.68 6.05
CA GLU A 133 -2.98 -4.98 6.38
C GLU A 133 -3.01 -5.62 7.78
N ASP A 134 -3.87 -5.07 8.64
CA ASP A 134 -4.04 -5.41 10.07
C ASP A 134 -3.87 -6.93 10.32
N TYR A 135 -2.76 -7.29 10.99
CA TYR A 135 -2.41 -8.67 11.41
C TYR A 135 -3.52 -9.39 12.18
#